data_AF-A0A1M7KEP4-F1
#
_entry.id   AF-A0A1M7KEP4-F1
#
_cell.length_a   1.000
_cell.length_b   1.000
_cell.length_c   1.000
_cell.angle_alpha   90.00
_cell.angle_beta   90.00
_cell.angle_gamma   90.00
#
_symmetry.space_group_name_H-M   'P 1'
#
loop_
_entity.id
_entity.type
_entity.pdbx_description
1 polymer ?
#
loop_
_entity_poly.entity_id
_entity_poly.type
_entity_poly.pdbx_seq_one_letter_code
_entity_poly.pdbx_strand_id
1 'polypeptide(L)'
;MHDSALSLPRKATPRTRVPQGSVGIANRQSVIYPADLPGGWNLIGRTPLHLFSPAAEPPCLLKGGDKIRFVPITHHEFEQLARGNAK
;
A
#
# COMPACT_ATOMS: atom_id res chain seq x y z
N MET A 1 -1.03 14.96 -5.62
CA MET A 1 0.44 15.00 -5.72
C MET A 1 0.98 15.34 -4.34
N HIS A 2 2.04 14.67 -3.88
CA HIS A 2 2.55 14.82 -2.50
C HIS A 2 3.51 16.03 -2.42
N ASP A 3 3.81 16.47 -1.19
CA ASP A 3 4.78 17.54 -0.91
C ASP A 3 6.15 17.26 -1.57
N SER A 4 6.84 18.31 -2.04
CA SER A 4 8.22 18.23 -2.55
C SER A 4 9.21 17.67 -1.53
N ALA A 5 8.99 17.89 -0.23
CA ALA A 5 9.82 17.31 0.81
C ALA A 5 9.82 15.77 0.80
N LEU A 6 8.78 15.15 0.23
CA LEU A 6 8.64 13.69 0.10
C LEU A 6 9.07 13.18 -1.29
N SER A 7 9.67 14.03 -2.12
CA SER A 7 10.07 13.72 -3.49
C SER A 7 11.41 12.95 -3.55
N LEU A 8 11.45 11.78 -2.93
CA LEU A 8 12.58 10.87 -3.03
C LEU A 8 12.51 10.05 -4.34
N PRO A 9 13.66 9.76 -4.98
CA PRO A 9 13.69 8.86 -6.12
C PRO A 9 13.37 7.42 -5.70
N ARG A 10 13.06 6.57 -6.68
CA ARG A 10 13.05 5.11 -6.45
C ARG A 10 14.44 4.64 -6.02
N LYS A 11 14.49 3.54 -5.28
CA LYS A 11 15.75 2.85 -4.97
C LYS A 11 16.42 2.42 -6.26
N ALA A 12 17.74 2.58 -6.32
CA ALA A 12 18.56 2.14 -7.45
C ALA A 12 18.46 0.62 -7.69
N THR A 13 18.43 -0.15 -6.60
CA THR A 13 18.17 -1.59 -6.64
C THR A 13 16.80 -1.88 -6.03
N PRO A 14 15.84 -2.41 -6.79
CA PRO A 14 14.52 -2.75 -6.27
C PRO A 14 14.59 -3.94 -5.30
N ARG A 15 13.64 -4.00 -4.37
CA ARG A 15 13.42 -5.22 -3.57
C ARG A 15 12.84 -6.29 -4.46
N THR A 16 13.32 -7.52 -4.31
CA THR A 16 12.78 -8.70 -5.00
C THR A 16 11.39 -9.07 -4.50
N ARG A 17 11.07 -8.72 -3.25
CA ARG A 17 9.76 -8.91 -2.63
C ARG A 17 9.39 -7.74 -1.74
N VAL A 18 8.21 -7.17 -1.96
CA VAL A 18 7.53 -6.19 -1.12
C VAL A 18 6.22 -6.82 -0.66
N PRO A 19 5.95 -6.91 0.66
CA PRO A 19 4.73 -7.53 1.16
C PRO A 19 3.45 -6.82 0.70
N GLN A 20 2.38 -7.56 0.46
CA GLN A 20 1.03 -7.04 0.24
C GLN A 20 0.64 -6.00 1.30
N GLY A 21 -0.05 -4.94 0.88
CA GLY A 21 -0.50 -3.83 1.70
C GLY A 21 0.59 -2.81 2.00
N SER A 22 1.84 -3.03 1.58
CA SER A 22 2.93 -2.06 1.79
C SER A 22 2.59 -0.73 1.12
N VAL A 23 2.86 0.38 1.82
CA VAL A 23 2.70 1.74 1.31
C VAL A 23 4.08 2.29 0.98
N GLY A 24 4.26 2.77 -0.25
CA GLY A 24 5.52 3.32 -0.71
C GLY A 24 5.37 4.69 -1.35
N ILE A 25 6.45 5.48 -1.33
CA ILE A 25 6.54 6.78 -2.01
C ILE A 25 7.73 6.83 -2.97
N ALA A 26 7.53 7.50 -4.10
CA ALA A 26 8.58 7.85 -5.05
C ALA A 26 8.10 8.96 -5.98
N ASN A 27 8.97 9.89 -6.36
CA ASN A 27 8.70 10.90 -7.40
C ASN A 27 7.35 11.63 -7.22
N ARG A 28 7.03 12.05 -5.98
CA ARG A 28 5.77 12.74 -5.61
C ARG A 28 4.50 11.90 -5.84
N GLN A 29 4.63 10.58 -5.88
CA GLN A 29 3.52 9.63 -5.92
C GLN A 29 3.58 8.72 -4.69
N SER A 30 2.43 8.10 -4.38
CA SER A 30 2.29 7.03 -3.42
C SER A 30 1.76 5.80 -4.13
N VAL A 31 2.13 4.62 -3.64
CA VAL A 31 1.62 3.34 -4.09
C VAL A 31 1.22 2.52 -2.88
N ILE A 32 0.20 1.69 -3.04
CA ILE A 32 -0.08 0.59 -2.13
C ILE A 32 0.05 -0.70 -2.93
N TYR A 33 0.87 -1.63 -2.46
CA TYR A 33 1.11 -2.91 -3.14
C TYR A 33 -0.08 -3.85 -2.89
N PRO A 34 -0.89 -4.24 -3.90
CA PRO A 34 -2.08 -5.05 -3.67
C PRO A 34 -1.77 -6.54 -3.44
N ALA A 35 -0.53 -6.97 -3.73
CA ALA A 35 -0.03 -8.33 -3.57
C ALA A 35 1.48 -8.31 -3.28
N ASP A 36 2.06 -9.47 -2.99
CA ASP A 36 3.51 -9.65 -2.86
C ASP A 36 4.20 -9.47 -4.22
N LEU A 37 4.94 -8.38 -4.40
CA LEU A 37 5.51 -7.99 -5.70
C LEU A 37 6.92 -7.39 -5.54
N PRO A 38 7.80 -7.47 -6.55
CA PRO A 38 9.04 -6.70 -6.55
C PRO A 38 8.77 -5.20 -6.61
N GLY A 39 9.65 -4.38 -6.03
CA GLY A 39 9.40 -2.94 -5.94
C GLY A 39 10.58 -2.08 -5.51
N GLY A 40 10.78 -0.96 -6.21
CA GLY A 40 11.80 0.04 -5.90
C GLY A 40 11.31 1.26 -5.11
N TRP A 41 10.09 1.27 -4.58
CA TRP A 41 9.56 2.43 -3.86
C TRP A 41 10.10 2.50 -2.43
N ASN A 42 10.13 3.70 -1.86
CA ASN A 42 10.52 3.91 -0.46
C ASN A 42 9.33 3.54 0.42
N LEU A 43 9.42 2.41 1.14
CA LEU A 43 8.33 1.92 1.97
C LEU A 43 8.24 2.75 3.26
N ILE A 44 7.05 3.23 3.58
CA ILE A 44 6.79 4.12 4.72
C ILE A 44 5.73 3.57 5.69
N GLY A 45 5.06 2.48 5.35
CA GLY A 45 4.03 1.89 6.18
C GLY A 45 3.34 0.70 5.50
N ARG A 46 2.26 0.22 6.10
CA ARG A 46 1.46 -0.90 5.57
C ARG A 46 -0.01 -0.71 5.96
N THR A 47 -0.93 -1.16 5.11
CA THR A 47 -2.35 -1.29 5.41
C THR A 47 -2.75 -2.76 5.57
N PRO A 48 -3.64 -3.10 6.52
CA PRO A 48 -4.19 -4.44 6.65
C PRO A 48 -5.31 -4.72 5.64
N LEU A 49 -5.73 -3.73 4.85
CA LEU A 49 -6.81 -3.86 3.88
C LEU A 49 -6.38 -4.67 2.65
N HIS A 50 -7.27 -5.53 2.16
CA HIS A 50 -7.10 -6.24 0.89
C HIS A 50 -7.57 -5.35 -0.25
N LEU A 51 -6.63 -4.87 -1.06
CA LEU A 51 -6.94 -3.99 -2.18
C LEU A 51 -7.44 -4.71 -3.42
N PHE A 52 -7.04 -5.98 -3.56
CA PHE A 52 -7.37 -6.82 -4.69
C PHE A 52 -7.66 -8.24 -4.20
N SER A 53 -8.80 -8.77 -4.60
CA SER A 53 -9.17 -10.17 -4.40
C SER A 53 -9.88 -10.67 -5.65
N PRO A 54 -9.31 -11.63 -6.40
CA PRO A 54 -9.96 -12.19 -7.59
C PRO A 54 -11.32 -12.84 -7.32
N ALA A 55 -11.56 -13.25 -6.07
CA ALA A 55 -12.80 -13.88 -5.65
C ALA A 55 -13.87 -12.88 -5.16
N ALA A 56 -13.51 -11.60 -5.00
CA ALA A 56 -14.46 -10.56 -4.58
C ALA A 56 -15.17 -9.92 -5.77
N GLU A 57 -16.38 -9.40 -5.54
CA GLU A 57 -17.14 -8.60 -6.50
C GLU A 57 -17.49 -7.23 -5.87
N PRO A 58 -16.86 -6.12 -6.28
CA PRO A 58 -15.81 -6.04 -7.31
C PRO A 58 -14.44 -6.54 -6.82
N PRO A 59 -13.55 -7.01 -7.72
CA PRO A 59 -12.26 -7.57 -7.32
C PRO A 59 -11.26 -6.52 -6.82
N CYS A 60 -11.45 -5.25 -7.18
CA CYS A 60 -10.63 -4.13 -6.73
C CYS A 60 -11.42 -3.30 -5.72
N LEU A 61 -10.81 -3.03 -4.55
CA LEU A 61 -11.40 -2.17 -3.52
C LEU A 61 -11.51 -0.71 -4.00
N LEU A 62 -10.54 -0.25 -4.79
CA LEU A 62 -10.42 1.13 -5.24
C LEU A 62 -10.70 1.24 -6.75
N LYS A 63 -11.34 2.35 -7.16
CA LYS A 63 -11.63 2.70 -8.55
C LYS A 63 -11.00 4.03 -8.93
N GLY A 64 -10.86 4.26 -10.23
CA GLY A 64 -10.38 5.54 -10.77
C GLY A 64 -11.29 6.68 -10.33
N GLY A 65 -10.71 7.72 -9.72
CA GLY A 65 -11.44 8.87 -9.18
C GLY A 65 -11.61 8.86 -7.66
N ASP A 66 -11.37 7.73 -7.00
CA ASP A 66 -11.44 7.63 -5.54
C ASP A 66 -10.39 8.53 -4.86
N LYS A 67 -10.77 9.08 -3.70
CA LYS A 67 -9.88 9.84 -2.83
C LYS A 67 -9.45 8.99 -1.66
N ILE A 68 -8.14 8.97 -1.40
CA ILE A 68 -7.54 8.15 -0.35
C ILE A 68 -7.00 9.06 0.75
N ARG A 69 -7.24 8.70 2.01
CA ARG A 69 -6.62 9.29 3.19
C ARG A 69 -5.94 8.20 4.00
N PHE A 70 -4.64 8.33 4.23
CA PHE A 70 -3.93 7.46 5.15
C PHE A 70 -4.18 7.91 6.59
N VAL A 71 -4.55 6.96 7.45
CA VAL A 71 -4.75 7.19 8.89
C VAL A 71 -3.75 6.31 9.63
N PRO A 72 -2.88 6.88 10.48
CA PRO A 72 -1.96 6.09 11.27
C PRO A 72 -2.74 5.25 12.29
N ILE A 73 -2.38 3.98 12.40
CA ILE A 73 -2.92 3.04 13.39
C ILE A 73 -1.77 2.40 14.15
N THR A 74 -2.07 1.90 15.33
CA THR A 74 -1.14 1.11 16.12
C THR A 74 -0.93 -0.27 15.49
N HIS A 75 0.16 -0.93 15.88
CA HIS A 75 0.42 -2.31 15.47
C HIS A 75 -0.70 -3.27 15.92
N HIS A 76 -1.27 -3.04 17.11
CA HIS A 76 -2.35 -3.88 17.62
C HIS A 76 -3.62 -3.78 16.77
N GLU A 77 -4.03 -2.56 16.40
CA GLU A 77 -5.15 -2.34 15.49
C GLU A 77 -4.88 -2.94 14.11
N PHE A 78 -3.65 -2.86 13.62
CA PHE A 78 -3.26 -3.51 12.37
C PHE A 78 -3.50 -5.02 12.41
N GLU A 79 -3.04 -5.69 13.48
CA GLU A 79 -3.24 -7.14 13.65
C GLU A 79 -4.71 -7.52 13.74
N GLN A 80 -5.50 -6.74 14.48
CA GLN A 80 -6.95 -6.97 14.62
C GLN A 80 -7.67 -6.86 13.26
N LEU A 81 -7.40 -5.80 12.51
CA LEU A 81 -7.98 -5.59 11.18
C LEU A 81 -7.53 -6.65 10.17
N ALA A 82 -6.26 -7.05 10.21
CA ALA A 82 -5.73 -8.08 9.33
C ALA A 82 -6.42 -9.44 9.56
N ARG A 83 -6.75 -9.78 10.80
CA ARG A 83 -7.54 -10.99 11.12
C ARG A 83 -8.98 -10.87 10.63
N GLY A 84 -9.59 -9.70 10.78
CA GLY A 84 -10.97 -9.45 10.31
C GLY A 84 -11.13 -9.52 8.79
N ASN A 85 -10.08 -9.16 8.05
CA ASN A 85 -10.05 -9.16 6.58
C ASN A 85 -9.69 -10.52 5.95
N ALA A 86 -9.38 -11.55 6.76
CA ALA A 86 -8.97 -12.87 6.27
C ALA A 86 -10.14 -13.75 5.78
N LYS A 87 -11.24 -13.14 5.31
CA LYS A 87 -12.47 -13.82 4.92
C LYS A 87 -12.82 -13.60 3.46
#